data_AF-A0A2V7TBU4-F1
#
_entry.id   AF-A0A2V7TBU4-F1
#
_cell.length_a   1.000
_cell.length_b   1.000
_cell.length_c   1.000
_cell.angle_alpha   90.00
_cell.angle_beta   90.00
_cell.angle_gamma   90.00
#
_symmetry.space_group_name_H-M   'P 1'
#
loop_
_entity.id
_entity.type
_entity.pdbx_description
1 polymer ?
#
loop_
_entity_poly.entity_id
_entity_poly.type
_entity_poly.pdbx_seq_one_letter_code
_entity_poly.pdbx_strand_id
1 'polypeptide(L)'
;MPWRRVVFAFAITFVSALLVFTLPRFVFNTLRGATVQTPAQDTAKPQPQQPTTPPPVTAAPRSLGSRLTGIFGLVLILGIGIALSRNRRAISWRVVAWGVGLQLAFAIFVLRVPIGQTIFGWLGAVVTRILSFSYAGSEFVFGEIGKQHSSLGVVFAFQIMPAIIFVSALFAILYYLGIMQIVVKAFAVVMNKIMGASGAESLNVAASIFMGQTEAPLTIRPFLPRMTRSELMTVMTAGMAHVSGSIMAAYIAFGIEARHLLTAVIMTAPGTIMMAKILEPETEVPETLGGVKVDIPRTDVNVLDAAARGTSDGLYLMLNVIAMLVSFIALIALINGLFGWIHGGVAWFPATLQTVLGWIFRPIAWVMGVPWHDSGAVGALLGERMVINEFIAYAHLGPLKGSLDPVSFTIATFALCGFANLSSVGIQIGGIGALTTPSPAFPSPASPDTRECWSVERLKAFRSSCRLGAFIFMRVIPRGSPGCRRVCLRSWAWKSSSSPMLPAACGARFRAAR
;
A
#
# COMPACT_ATOMS: atom_id res chain seq x y z
N MET A 1 -12.49 7.18 22.06
CA MET A 1 -11.18 6.78 22.63
C MET A 1 -10.27 8.02 22.74
N PRO A 2 -9.31 8.07 23.67
CA PRO A 2 -8.42 9.22 23.81
C PRO A 2 -7.48 9.33 22.59
N TRP A 3 -7.27 10.56 22.12
CA TRP A 3 -6.35 11.05 21.06
C TRP A 3 -5.11 10.17 20.77
N ARG A 4 -4.49 9.62 21.82
CA ARG A 4 -3.34 8.71 21.76
C ARG A 4 -3.55 7.48 20.87
N ARG A 5 -4.78 6.94 20.76
CA ARG A 5 -5.06 5.70 20.00
C ARG A 5 -5.14 5.91 18.48
N VAL A 6 -5.42 7.14 18.02
CA VAL A 6 -5.43 7.48 16.59
C VAL A 6 -4.03 7.74 16.08
N VAL A 7 -3.24 8.48 16.86
CA VAL A 7 -1.80 8.65 16.62
C VAL A 7 -1.12 7.28 16.59
N PHE A 8 -1.56 6.36 17.46
CA PHE A 8 -1.19 4.94 17.42
C PHE A 8 -1.50 4.31 16.07
N ALA A 9 -2.76 4.24 15.62
CA ALA A 9 -3.12 3.57 14.36
C ALA A 9 -2.39 4.17 13.13
N PHE A 10 -2.11 5.47 13.17
CA PHE A 10 -1.40 6.17 12.10
C PHE A 10 0.11 5.89 12.10
N ALA A 11 0.74 6.01 13.28
CA ALA A 11 2.13 5.61 13.46
C ALA A 11 2.28 4.11 13.21
N ILE A 12 1.28 3.29 13.53
CA ILE A 12 1.24 1.85 13.29
C ILE A 12 1.40 1.53 11.81
N THR A 13 0.56 2.07 10.92
CA THR A 13 0.66 1.77 9.47
C THR A 13 1.93 2.33 8.87
N PHE A 14 2.33 3.52 9.32
CA PHE A 14 3.54 4.19 8.86
C PHE A 14 4.80 3.42 9.27
N VAL A 15 4.93 3.04 10.55
CA VAL A 15 6.03 2.23 11.11
C VAL A 15 6.03 0.81 10.53
N SER A 16 4.85 0.22 10.28
CA SER A 16 4.74 -1.10 9.64
C SER A 16 5.27 -1.09 8.22
N ALA A 17 4.92 -0.07 7.43
CA ALA A 17 5.52 0.13 6.12
C ALA A 17 7.03 0.40 6.25
N LEU A 18 7.47 1.29 7.15
CA LEU A 18 8.89 1.65 7.30
C LEU A 18 9.80 0.44 7.61
N LEU A 19 9.35 -0.53 8.41
CA LEU A 19 10.16 -1.66 8.87
C LEU A 19 10.49 -2.68 7.78
N VAL A 20 9.56 -2.88 6.83
CA VAL A 20 9.81 -3.72 5.66
C VAL A 20 10.97 -3.19 4.82
N PHE A 21 11.18 -1.88 4.84
CA PHE A 21 11.97 -1.18 3.84
C PHE A 21 13.35 -0.72 4.34
N THR A 22 13.73 -1.02 5.59
CA THR A 22 15.10 -0.82 6.11
C THR A 22 16.05 -2.00 5.88
N LEU A 23 15.53 -3.17 5.51
CA LEU A 23 16.28 -4.44 5.39
C LEU A 23 17.08 -4.64 4.08
N PRO A 24 16.77 -4.04 2.92
CA PRO A 24 17.62 -4.10 1.72
C PRO A 24 19.09 -3.69 1.95
N ARG A 25 19.38 -2.98 3.04
CA ARG A 25 20.69 -2.41 3.36
C ARG A 25 21.69 -3.34 4.03
N PHE A 26 21.27 -4.27 4.88
CA PHE A 26 22.19 -5.22 5.55
C PHE A 26 22.94 -6.09 4.52
N VAL A 27 22.24 -6.41 3.46
CA VAL A 27 22.65 -7.25 2.35
C VAL A 27 23.68 -6.55 1.47
N PHE A 28 23.45 -5.28 1.18
CA PHE A 28 24.27 -4.50 0.26
C PHE A 28 25.64 -4.13 0.87
N ASN A 29 25.72 -3.99 2.20
CA ASN A 29 26.85 -3.35 2.88
C ASN A 29 27.82 -4.27 3.63
N THR A 30 27.47 -5.53 3.89
CA THR A 30 28.30 -6.39 4.76
C THR A 30 29.36 -7.20 3.99
N LEU A 31 29.20 -7.40 2.67
CA LEU A 31 30.04 -8.34 1.90
C LEU A 31 30.44 -7.87 0.49
N ARG A 32 30.54 -6.55 0.26
CA ARG A 32 31.27 -6.00 -0.91
C ARG A 32 32.77 -5.77 -0.63
N GLY A 33 33.24 -6.18 0.55
CA GLY A 33 34.65 -6.06 0.96
C GLY A 33 35.59 -7.15 0.45
N ALA A 34 35.12 -8.11 -0.35
CA ALA A 34 35.96 -9.16 -0.88
C ALA A 34 35.61 -9.46 -2.35
N THR A 35 36.60 -9.17 -3.21
CA THR A 35 36.84 -9.63 -4.60
C THR A 35 35.91 -9.06 -5.71
N VAL A 36 36.36 -8.56 -6.87
CA VAL A 36 37.63 -8.65 -7.64
C VAL A 36 37.91 -7.32 -8.35
N GLN A 37 39.15 -6.82 -8.28
CA GLN A 37 39.73 -5.87 -9.24
C GLN A 37 40.11 -6.64 -10.51
N THR A 38 39.64 -6.20 -11.68
CA THR A 38 40.23 -6.63 -12.96
C THR A 38 40.99 -5.44 -13.54
N PRO A 39 42.26 -5.60 -13.98
CA PRO A 39 43.04 -4.48 -14.48
C PRO A 39 42.49 -4.00 -15.84
N ALA A 40 42.58 -2.69 -16.06
CA ALA A 40 42.29 -2.06 -17.34
C ALA A 40 43.27 -2.57 -18.42
N GLN A 41 42.75 -2.91 -19.59
CA GLN A 41 43.54 -3.01 -20.82
C GLN A 41 43.07 -1.92 -21.78
N ASP A 42 44.02 -1.03 -22.08
CA ASP A 42 43.99 -0.07 -23.17
C ASP A 42 43.88 -0.78 -24.53
N THR A 43 42.96 -0.34 -25.38
CA THR A 43 43.17 -0.20 -26.83
C THR A 43 42.04 0.63 -27.42
N ALA A 44 42.38 1.85 -27.86
CA ALA A 44 41.47 2.80 -28.47
C ALA A 44 41.14 2.44 -29.93
N LYS A 45 39.88 2.72 -30.33
CA LYS A 45 39.52 3.14 -31.70
C LYS A 45 38.45 4.25 -31.61
N PRO A 46 38.49 5.31 -32.45
CA PRO A 46 37.53 6.40 -32.39
C PRO A 46 36.19 5.97 -33.01
N GLN A 47 35.09 6.10 -32.27
CA GLN A 47 33.73 5.98 -32.80
C GLN A 47 33.01 7.35 -32.80
N PRO A 48 32.09 7.61 -33.74
CA PRO A 48 31.38 8.89 -33.85
C PRO A 48 30.52 9.18 -32.61
N GLN A 49 30.51 10.44 -32.18
CA GLN A 49 29.83 10.92 -30.98
C GLN A 49 28.33 10.58 -30.95
N GLN A 50 27.95 9.68 -30.06
CA GLN A 50 26.57 9.52 -29.58
C GLN A 50 26.23 10.65 -28.59
N PRO A 51 24.96 11.10 -28.53
CA PRO A 51 24.53 12.09 -27.55
C PRO A 51 24.85 11.57 -26.15
N THR A 52 25.59 12.37 -25.39
CA THR A 52 26.16 12.03 -24.09
C THR A 52 25.06 11.66 -23.10
N THR A 53 24.82 10.37 -22.90
CA THR A 53 24.18 9.89 -21.68
C THR A 53 25.04 10.34 -20.50
N PRO A 54 24.48 11.01 -19.48
CA PRO A 54 25.25 11.35 -18.30
C PRO A 54 25.87 10.07 -17.72
N PRO A 55 27.14 10.13 -17.25
CA PRO A 55 27.81 8.98 -16.71
C PRO A 55 26.96 8.34 -15.61
N PRO A 56 26.89 7.00 -15.52
CA PRO A 56 26.14 6.34 -14.47
C PRO A 56 26.65 6.86 -13.12
N VAL A 57 25.76 7.46 -12.33
CA VAL A 57 26.06 8.00 -11.00
C VAL A 57 26.70 6.87 -10.19
N THR A 58 28.03 6.93 -10.09
CA THR A 58 28.80 5.85 -9.49
C THR A 58 28.70 6.04 -7.99
N ALA A 59 28.08 5.08 -7.30
CA ALA A 59 27.81 5.20 -5.87
C ALA A 59 29.11 5.49 -5.11
N ALA A 60 29.18 6.66 -4.46
CA ALA A 60 30.35 7.07 -3.69
C ALA A 60 30.69 6.03 -2.60
N PRO A 61 31.98 5.79 -2.28
CA PRO A 61 32.38 4.87 -1.22
C PRO A 61 31.80 5.32 0.12
N ARG A 62 30.97 4.46 0.73
CA ARG A 62 30.17 4.79 1.92
C ARG A 62 30.87 4.42 3.22
N SER A 63 30.97 5.39 4.14
CA SER A 63 31.55 5.26 5.49
C SER A 63 30.81 4.24 6.35
N LEU A 64 31.50 3.62 7.31
CA LEU A 64 30.93 2.70 8.30
C LEU A 64 29.72 3.29 9.03
N GLY A 65 29.77 4.57 9.40
CA GLY A 65 28.66 5.27 10.07
C GLY A 65 27.40 5.31 9.21
N SER A 66 27.52 5.51 7.90
CA SER A 66 26.38 5.42 7.01
C SER A 66 25.82 3.99 6.98
N ARG A 67 26.63 2.93 7.03
CA ARG A 67 26.12 1.55 7.00
C ARG A 67 25.28 1.22 8.24
N LEU A 68 25.73 1.68 9.40
CA LEU A 68 25.08 1.45 10.70
C LEU A 68 23.71 2.14 10.85
N THR A 69 23.43 3.23 10.11
CA THR A 69 22.12 3.91 10.25
C THR A 69 20.93 3.04 9.84
N GLY A 70 21.14 1.98 9.05
CA GLY A 70 20.06 1.05 8.68
C GLY A 70 19.68 0.10 9.81
N ILE A 71 20.68 -0.35 10.58
CA ILE A 71 20.45 -1.15 11.79
C ILE A 71 19.79 -0.27 12.84
N PHE A 72 20.27 0.97 13.00
CA PHE A 72 19.62 1.94 13.86
C PHE A 72 18.16 2.17 13.45
N GLY A 73 17.87 2.29 12.15
CA GLY A 73 16.51 2.41 11.66
C GLY A 73 15.63 1.21 11.97
N LEU A 74 16.12 -0.01 11.73
CA LEU A 74 15.42 -1.23 12.10
C LEU A 74 15.08 -1.26 13.59
N VAL A 75 16.07 -0.98 14.45
CA VAL A 75 15.89 -0.94 15.91
C VAL A 75 14.93 0.17 16.32
N LEU A 76 15.02 1.35 15.71
CA LEU A 76 14.15 2.48 16.03
C LEU A 76 12.70 2.17 15.67
N ILE A 77 12.45 1.63 14.48
CA ILE A 77 11.09 1.32 14.01
C ILE A 77 10.49 0.18 14.86
N LEU A 78 11.27 -0.86 15.20
CA LEU A 78 10.83 -1.90 16.14
C LEU A 78 10.56 -1.32 17.54
N GLY A 79 11.44 -0.43 17.99
CA GLY A 79 11.31 0.27 19.27
C GLY A 79 10.05 1.14 19.32
N ILE A 80 9.73 1.85 18.24
CA ILE A 80 8.48 2.60 18.11
C ILE A 80 7.29 1.63 18.13
N GLY A 81 7.35 0.52 17.40
CA GLY A 81 6.32 -0.51 17.42
C GLY A 81 6.06 -1.04 18.84
N ILE A 82 7.11 -1.41 19.59
CA ILE A 82 7.00 -1.90 20.96
C ILE A 82 6.51 -0.80 21.91
N ALA A 83 6.97 0.44 21.75
CA ALA A 83 6.50 1.58 22.52
C ALA A 83 5.01 1.82 22.31
N LEU A 84 4.55 1.66 21.05
CA LEU A 84 3.17 1.71 20.62
C LEU A 84 2.47 0.34 20.66
N SER A 85 2.97 -0.62 21.45
CA SER A 85 2.26 -1.89 21.63
C SER A 85 1.15 -1.74 22.67
N ARG A 86 0.00 -2.34 22.42
CA ARG A 86 -1.09 -2.35 23.39
C ARG A 86 -0.78 -3.20 24.62
N ASN A 87 -0.07 -4.31 24.46
CA ASN A 87 0.34 -5.18 25.56
C ASN A 87 1.75 -5.72 25.32
N ARG A 88 2.76 -4.97 25.78
CA ARG A 88 4.18 -5.29 25.59
C ARG A 88 4.59 -6.67 26.13
N ARG A 89 3.87 -7.19 27.13
CA ARG A 89 4.15 -8.50 27.74
C ARG A 89 3.64 -9.67 26.90
N ALA A 90 2.65 -9.43 26.03
CA ALA A 90 2.06 -10.45 25.16
C ALA A 90 2.72 -10.53 23.77
N ILE A 91 3.76 -9.72 23.51
CA ILE A 91 4.48 -9.75 22.23
C ILE A 91 5.16 -11.12 22.06
N SER A 92 4.81 -11.82 20.99
CA SER A 92 5.48 -13.07 20.61
C SER A 92 6.84 -12.78 19.98
N TRP A 93 7.91 -12.98 20.74
CA TRP A 93 9.28 -12.82 20.23
C TRP A 93 9.63 -13.79 19.10
N ARG A 94 8.95 -14.94 19.03
CA ARG A 94 9.04 -15.85 17.88
C ARG A 94 8.57 -15.17 16.59
N VAL A 95 7.43 -14.47 16.63
CA VAL A 95 6.89 -13.73 15.49
C VAL A 95 7.82 -12.59 15.08
N VAL A 96 8.39 -11.87 16.05
CA VAL A 96 9.34 -10.77 15.79
C VAL A 96 10.62 -11.30 15.15
N ALA A 97 11.20 -12.36 15.70
CA ALA A 97 12.43 -12.97 15.19
C ALA A 97 12.26 -13.51 13.76
N TRP A 98 11.15 -14.21 13.49
CA TRP A 98 10.85 -14.69 12.14
C TRP A 98 10.47 -13.55 11.18
N GLY A 99 9.78 -12.52 11.65
CA GLY A 99 9.47 -11.33 10.85
C GLY A 99 10.73 -10.67 10.30
N VAL A 100 11.64 -10.29 11.19
CA VAL A 100 12.93 -9.70 10.79
C VAL A 100 13.78 -10.71 10.01
N GLY A 101 13.84 -11.96 10.47
CA GLY A 101 14.67 -13.00 9.88
C GLY A 101 14.28 -13.35 8.44
N LEU A 102 12.98 -13.55 8.16
CA LEU A 102 12.49 -13.87 6.82
C LEU A 102 12.69 -12.70 5.85
N GLN A 103 12.41 -11.48 6.30
CA GLN A 103 12.66 -10.30 5.48
C GLN A 103 14.13 -10.13 5.15
N LEU A 104 15.02 -10.35 6.13
CA LEU A 104 16.46 -10.28 5.94
C LEU A 104 16.95 -11.38 4.99
N ALA A 105 16.53 -12.62 5.23
CA ALA A 105 16.91 -13.76 4.41
C ALA A 105 16.47 -13.56 2.95
N PHE A 106 15.25 -13.09 2.75
CA PHE A 106 14.72 -12.83 1.41
C PHE A 106 15.43 -11.65 0.73
N ALA A 107 15.68 -10.56 1.47
CA ALA A 107 16.48 -9.44 0.96
C ALA A 107 17.86 -9.94 0.51
N ILE A 108 18.52 -10.81 1.30
CA ILE A 108 19.85 -11.35 0.98
C ILE A 108 19.78 -12.15 -0.30
N PHE A 109 18.82 -13.07 -0.35
CA PHE A 109 18.60 -13.93 -1.49
C PHE A 109 18.41 -13.13 -2.78
N VAL A 110 17.49 -12.16 -2.79
CA VAL A 110 17.14 -11.44 -4.02
C VAL A 110 18.16 -10.37 -4.42
N LEU A 111 18.76 -9.67 -3.45
CA LEU A 111 19.64 -8.53 -3.74
C LEU A 111 21.12 -8.90 -3.82
N ARG A 112 21.57 -10.03 -3.27
CA ARG A 112 22.99 -10.39 -3.21
C ARG A 112 23.35 -11.72 -3.84
N VAL A 113 22.49 -12.73 -3.71
CA VAL A 113 22.79 -14.06 -4.24
C VAL A 113 22.56 -14.03 -5.75
N PRO A 114 23.55 -14.40 -6.59
CA PRO A 114 23.42 -14.33 -8.04
C PRO A 114 22.19 -15.08 -8.57
N ILE A 115 21.93 -16.28 -8.05
CA ILE A 115 20.75 -17.06 -8.45
C ILE A 115 19.44 -16.34 -8.12
N GLY A 116 19.35 -15.67 -6.97
CA GLY A 116 18.17 -14.90 -6.59
C GLY A 116 18.00 -13.67 -7.48
N GLN A 117 19.08 -12.97 -7.83
CA GLN A 117 19.05 -11.87 -8.79
C GLN A 117 18.59 -12.34 -10.19
N THR A 118 19.06 -13.50 -10.65
CA THR A 118 18.64 -14.09 -11.93
C THR A 118 17.17 -14.49 -11.92
N ILE A 119 16.71 -15.21 -10.89
CA ILE A 119 15.31 -15.64 -10.76
C ILE A 119 14.38 -14.42 -10.74
N PHE A 120 14.67 -13.43 -9.90
CA PHE A 120 13.81 -12.24 -9.78
C PHE A 120 13.95 -11.28 -10.96
N GLY A 121 15.10 -11.26 -11.64
CA GLY A 121 15.25 -10.59 -12.93
C GLY A 121 14.37 -11.23 -14.00
N TRP A 122 14.36 -12.56 -14.07
CA TRP A 122 13.48 -13.32 -14.97
C TRP A 122 12.00 -13.10 -14.64
N LEU A 123 11.61 -13.19 -13.36
CA LEU A 123 10.24 -12.90 -12.92
C LEU A 123 9.81 -11.47 -13.29
N GLY A 124 10.70 -10.49 -13.08
CA GLY A 124 10.47 -9.10 -13.49
C GLY A 124 10.24 -8.99 -15.00
N ALA A 125 11.07 -9.65 -15.80
CA ALA A 125 10.92 -9.67 -17.26
C ALA A 125 9.61 -10.35 -17.70
N VAL A 126 9.20 -11.44 -17.05
CA VAL A 126 7.92 -12.11 -17.30
C VAL A 126 6.76 -11.15 -17.01
N VAL A 127 6.78 -10.46 -15.86
CA VAL A 127 5.75 -9.45 -15.53
C VAL A 127 5.73 -8.35 -16.57
N THR A 128 6.88 -7.75 -16.92
CA THR A 128 6.94 -6.72 -17.97
C THR A 128 6.42 -7.22 -19.31
N ARG A 129 6.70 -8.48 -19.68
CA ARG A 129 6.18 -9.09 -20.91
C ARG A 129 4.67 -9.29 -20.86
N ILE A 130 4.13 -9.78 -19.76
CA ILE A 130 2.68 -9.90 -19.56
C ILE A 130 2.02 -8.54 -19.71
N LEU A 131 2.56 -7.50 -19.06
CA LEU A 131 2.06 -6.15 -19.17
C LEU A 131 2.13 -5.59 -20.60
N SER A 132 3.14 -5.96 -21.38
CA SER A 132 3.23 -5.49 -22.77
C SER A 132 2.06 -5.92 -23.65
N PHE A 133 1.35 -7.00 -23.30
CA PHE A 133 0.16 -7.42 -24.05
C PHE A 133 -1.03 -6.47 -23.86
N SER A 134 -1.08 -5.67 -22.78
CA SER A 134 -2.16 -4.69 -22.61
C SER A 134 -2.11 -3.60 -23.67
N TYR A 135 -0.95 -3.32 -24.26
CA TYR A 135 -0.82 -2.34 -25.34
C TYR A 135 -1.54 -2.78 -26.61
N ALA A 136 -1.68 -4.08 -26.89
CA ALA A 136 -2.46 -4.55 -28.04
C ALA A 136 -3.95 -4.17 -27.91
N GLY A 137 -4.51 -4.34 -26.71
CA GLY A 137 -5.89 -3.92 -26.41
C GLY A 137 -6.03 -2.39 -26.42
N SER A 138 -5.06 -1.68 -25.85
CA SER A 138 -5.08 -0.21 -25.83
C SER A 138 -4.97 0.40 -27.23
N GLU A 139 -4.02 -0.07 -28.04
CA GLU A 139 -3.83 0.38 -29.43
C GLU A 139 -5.08 0.12 -30.27
N PHE A 140 -5.73 -1.03 -30.09
CA PHE A 140 -6.97 -1.32 -30.80
C PHE A 140 -8.11 -0.36 -30.44
N VAL A 141 -8.32 -0.10 -29.14
CA VAL A 141 -9.45 0.72 -28.66
C VAL A 141 -9.19 2.22 -28.84
N PHE A 142 -7.97 2.69 -28.59
CA PHE A 142 -7.63 4.10 -28.54
C PHE A 142 -6.75 4.57 -29.71
N GLY A 143 -6.32 3.67 -30.60
CA GLY A 143 -5.48 4.03 -31.73
C GLY A 143 -4.11 4.58 -31.30
N GLU A 144 -3.67 5.65 -31.96
CA GLU A 144 -2.33 6.24 -31.78
C GLU A 144 -2.04 6.71 -30.35
N ILE A 145 -3.05 7.16 -29.60
CA ILE A 145 -2.88 7.61 -28.22
C ILE A 145 -2.78 6.45 -27.22
N GLY A 146 -3.13 5.22 -27.62
CA GLY A 146 -3.02 4.00 -26.81
C GLY A 146 -1.75 3.18 -27.07
N LYS A 147 -0.99 3.52 -28.12
CA LYS A 147 0.25 2.82 -28.48
C LYS A 147 1.35 3.06 -27.46
N GLN A 148 2.16 2.01 -27.21
CA GLN A 148 3.35 2.10 -26.35
C GLN A 148 4.37 3.13 -26.87
N HIS A 149 4.54 3.21 -28.19
CA HIS A 149 5.45 4.12 -28.86
C HIS A 149 4.66 5.08 -29.75
N SER A 150 3.87 5.93 -29.11
CA SER A 150 3.07 6.94 -29.79
C SER A 150 3.94 8.09 -30.32
N SER A 151 3.62 8.58 -31.52
CA SER A 151 4.18 9.80 -32.09
C SER A 151 3.82 11.06 -31.28
N LEU A 152 2.77 11.01 -30.47
CA LEU A 152 2.26 12.12 -29.65
C LEU A 152 2.90 12.18 -28.24
N GLY A 153 3.86 11.30 -27.96
CA GLY A 153 4.45 11.14 -26.64
C GLY A 153 3.63 10.21 -25.73
N VAL A 154 3.98 10.17 -24.44
CA VAL A 154 3.37 9.25 -23.47
C VAL A 154 2.04 9.81 -22.96
N VAL A 155 0.93 9.21 -23.37
CA VAL A 155 -0.41 9.56 -22.88
C VAL A 155 -0.81 8.62 -21.76
N PHE A 156 -0.59 9.05 -20.52
CA PHE A 156 -0.73 8.22 -19.32
C PHE A 156 -2.04 7.43 -19.23
N ALA A 157 -3.18 8.12 -19.40
CA ALA A 157 -4.50 7.55 -19.20
C ALA A 157 -4.87 6.47 -20.24
N PHE A 158 -4.34 6.58 -21.46
CA PHE A 158 -4.68 5.65 -22.54
C PHE A 158 -3.59 4.61 -22.78
N GLN A 159 -2.32 4.87 -22.46
CA GLN A 159 -1.24 3.89 -22.67
C GLN A 159 -1.06 2.98 -21.45
N ILE A 160 -1.04 3.55 -20.25
CA ILE A 160 -0.58 2.84 -19.04
C ILE A 160 -1.77 2.30 -18.24
N MET A 161 -2.87 3.06 -18.14
CA MET A 161 -4.02 2.64 -17.32
C MET A 161 -4.80 1.41 -17.83
N PRO A 162 -4.90 1.12 -19.13
CA PRO A 162 -5.51 -0.13 -19.59
C PRO A 162 -4.81 -1.39 -19.08
N ALA A 163 -3.54 -1.31 -18.66
CA ALA A 163 -2.86 -2.41 -17.99
C ALA A 163 -3.57 -2.82 -16.69
N ILE A 164 -4.22 -1.89 -15.97
CA ILE A 164 -5.00 -2.20 -14.77
C ILE A 164 -6.19 -3.10 -15.14
N ILE A 165 -6.92 -2.76 -16.20
CA ILE A 165 -8.07 -3.55 -16.69
C ILE A 165 -7.62 -4.95 -17.07
N PHE A 166 -6.55 -5.04 -17.87
CA PHE A 166 -6.00 -6.31 -18.34
C PHE A 166 -5.53 -7.19 -17.18
N VAL A 167 -4.77 -6.63 -16.23
CA VAL A 167 -4.23 -7.39 -15.10
C VAL A 167 -5.34 -7.82 -14.15
N SER A 168 -6.37 -7.00 -13.91
CA SER A 168 -7.54 -7.40 -13.12
C SER A 168 -8.31 -8.55 -13.76
N ALA A 169 -8.52 -8.52 -15.09
CA ALA A 169 -9.13 -9.63 -15.82
C ALA A 169 -8.29 -10.91 -15.73
N LEU A 170 -6.97 -10.80 -15.90
CA LEU A 170 -6.03 -11.92 -15.78
C LEU A 170 -6.08 -12.54 -14.37
N PHE A 171 -6.03 -11.73 -13.32
CA PHE A 171 -6.10 -12.26 -11.94
C PHE A 171 -7.44 -12.92 -11.66
N ALA A 172 -8.56 -12.37 -12.15
CA ALA A 172 -9.86 -13.00 -12.01
C ALA A 172 -9.91 -14.39 -12.69
N ILE A 173 -9.33 -14.53 -13.89
CA ILE A 173 -9.17 -15.83 -14.57
C ILE A 173 -8.30 -16.78 -13.75
N LEU A 174 -7.13 -16.34 -13.27
CA LEU A 174 -6.23 -17.17 -12.47
C LEU A 174 -6.89 -17.64 -11.17
N TYR A 175 -7.79 -16.83 -10.62
CA TYR A 175 -8.59 -17.16 -9.45
C TYR A 175 -9.68 -18.19 -9.80
N TYR A 176 -10.41 -17.99 -10.89
CA TYR A 176 -11.40 -18.98 -11.34
C TYR A 176 -10.77 -20.36 -11.60
N LEU A 177 -9.59 -20.39 -12.22
CA LEU A 177 -8.85 -21.61 -12.55
C LEU A 177 -8.26 -22.33 -11.33
N GLY A 178 -8.22 -21.71 -10.15
CA GLY A 178 -7.64 -22.34 -8.95
C GLY A 178 -6.15 -22.08 -8.74
N ILE A 179 -5.47 -21.37 -9.65
CA ILE A 179 -4.01 -21.17 -9.62
C ILE A 179 -3.63 -20.28 -8.43
N MET A 180 -4.37 -19.17 -8.24
CA MET A 180 -4.12 -18.25 -7.14
C MET A 180 -4.33 -18.92 -5.78
N GLN A 181 -5.30 -19.82 -5.67
CA GLN A 181 -5.58 -20.54 -4.43
C GLN A 181 -4.41 -21.45 -4.04
N ILE A 182 -3.76 -22.10 -5.01
CA ILE A 182 -2.57 -22.92 -4.76
C ILE A 182 -1.44 -22.04 -4.22
N VAL A 183 -1.16 -20.93 -4.88
CA VAL A 183 -0.09 -19.99 -4.49
C VAL A 183 -0.37 -19.40 -3.11
N VAL A 184 -1.56 -18.84 -2.90
CA VAL A 184 -1.97 -18.21 -1.64
C VAL A 184 -1.94 -19.22 -0.50
N LYS A 185 -2.41 -20.46 -0.72
CA LYS A 185 -2.35 -21.53 0.28
C LYS A 185 -0.92 -21.91 0.63
N ALA A 186 -0.01 -21.99 -0.35
CA ALA A 186 1.40 -22.26 -0.09
C ALA A 186 2.03 -21.19 0.81
N PHE A 187 1.84 -19.91 0.48
CA PHE A 187 2.31 -18.79 1.31
C PHE A 187 1.68 -18.80 2.71
N ALA A 188 0.36 -19.05 2.80
CA ALA A 188 -0.34 -19.11 4.07
C ALA A 188 0.18 -20.23 4.98
N VAL A 189 0.45 -21.42 4.42
CA VAL A 189 1.03 -22.55 5.17
C VAL A 189 2.44 -22.22 5.67
N VAL A 190 3.27 -21.59 4.83
CA VAL A 190 4.62 -21.16 5.22
C VAL A 190 4.55 -20.17 6.39
N MET A 191 3.69 -19.16 6.29
CA MET A 191 3.55 -18.15 7.36
C MET A 191 2.95 -18.73 8.64
N ASN A 192 1.90 -19.56 8.53
CA ASN A 192 1.28 -20.24 9.66
C ASN A 192 2.29 -21.13 10.41
N LYS A 193 3.06 -21.95 9.68
CA LYS A 193 4.01 -22.90 10.27
C LYS A 193 5.21 -22.20 10.92
N ILE A 194 5.77 -21.20 10.24
CA ILE A 194 6.99 -20.54 10.69
C ILE A 194 6.67 -19.52 11.79
N MET A 195 5.75 -18.60 11.52
CA MET A 195 5.45 -17.47 12.40
C MET A 195 4.41 -17.81 13.47
N GLY A 196 3.60 -18.86 13.31
CA GLY A 196 2.53 -19.20 14.25
C GLY A 196 1.29 -18.32 14.13
N ALA A 197 1.15 -17.61 13.01
CA ALA A 197 -0.05 -16.82 12.68
C ALA A 197 -1.25 -17.73 12.38
N SER A 198 -2.47 -17.27 12.62
CA SER A 198 -3.68 -18.05 12.35
C SER A 198 -3.86 -18.34 10.84
N GLY A 199 -4.65 -19.36 10.50
CA GLY A 199 -4.90 -19.73 9.11
C GLY A 199 -5.54 -18.61 8.29
N ALA A 200 -6.53 -17.92 8.86
CA ALA A 200 -7.25 -16.86 8.16
C ALA A 200 -6.39 -15.60 7.98
N GLU A 201 -5.67 -15.14 9.00
CA GLU A 201 -4.81 -13.95 8.82
C GLU A 201 -3.64 -14.25 7.86
N SER A 202 -3.07 -15.46 7.90
CA SER A 202 -2.02 -15.88 6.98
C SER A 202 -2.53 -15.96 5.53
N LEU A 203 -3.75 -16.46 5.33
CA LEU A 203 -4.37 -16.49 4.01
C LEU A 203 -4.60 -15.07 3.46
N ASN A 204 -5.11 -14.17 4.29
CA ASN A 204 -5.32 -12.78 3.88
C ASN A 204 -4.00 -12.07 3.52
N VAL A 205 -2.96 -12.26 4.34
CA VAL A 205 -1.63 -11.70 4.04
C VAL A 205 -1.10 -12.25 2.71
N ALA A 206 -1.22 -13.57 2.50
CA ALA A 206 -0.80 -14.20 1.25
C ALA A 206 -1.61 -13.70 0.05
N ALA A 207 -2.93 -13.52 0.20
CA ALA A 207 -3.79 -12.96 -0.83
C ALA A 207 -3.43 -11.51 -1.15
N SER A 208 -3.12 -10.69 -0.13
CA SER A 208 -2.78 -9.26 -0.28
C SER A 208 -1.47 -8.99 -1.03
N ILE A 209 -0.60 -10.00 -1.22
CA ILE A 209 0.56 -9.91 -2.10
C ILE A 209 0.12 -9.68 -3.56
N PHE A 210 -1.04 -10.19 -3.95
CA PHE A 210 -1.51 -10.14 -5.33
C PHE A 210 -2.78 -9.28 -5.50
N MET A 211 -3.62 -9.26 -4.47
CA MET A 211 -4.92 -8.62 -4.46
C MET A 211 -4.91 -7.29 -3.71
N GLY A 212 -5.85 -6.41 -4.07
CA GLY A 212 -6.03 -5.13 -3.39
C GLY A 212 -6.55 -5.27 -1.95
N GLN A 213 -6.49 -4.16 -1.19
CA GLN A 213 -6.90 -4.06 0.21
C GLN A 213 -8.39 -4.41 0.48
N THR A 214 -9.24 -4.36 -0.55
CA THR A 214 -10.67 -4.71 -0.49
C THR A 214 -10.97 -6.12 -1.00
N GLU A 215 -10.07 -6.69 -1.79
CA GLU A 215 -10.23 -7.99 -2.45
C GLU A 215 -9.66 -9.12 -1.60
N ALA A 216 -8.47 -8.92 -1.01
CA ALA A 216 -7.83 -9.93 -0.16
C ALA A 216 -8.73 -10.41 1.01
N PRO A 217 -9.49 -9.54 1.71
CA PRO A 217 -10.39 -9.97 2.78
C PRO A 217 -11.56 -10.86 2.31
N LEU A 218 -11.92 -10.84 1.02
CA LEU A 218 -12.96 -11.72 0.47
C LEU A 218 -12.58 -13.20 0.61
N THR A 219 -11.28 -13.49 0.54
CA THR A 219 -10.74 -14.85 0.66
C THR A 219 -11.01 -15.47 2.04
N ILE A 220 -11.28 -14.64 3.05
CA ILE A 220 -11.51 -15.04 4.44
C ILE A 220 -12.85 -14.54 4.99
N ARG A 221 -13.77 -14.14 4.11
CA ARG A 221 -15.08 -13.56 4.48
C ARG A 221 -15.82 -14.33 5.59
N PRO A 222 -15.88 -15.67 5.61
CA PRO A 222 -16.59 -16.42 6.66
C PRO A 222 -15.97 -16.29 8.07
N PHE A 223 -14.71 -15.87 8.16
CA PHE A 223 -13.97 -15.76 9.41
C PHE A 223 -13.94 -14.31 9.92
N LEU A 224 -14.04 -13.31 9.04
CA LEU A 224 -13.95 -11.88 9.41
C LEU A 224 -14.83 -11.47 10.61
N PRO A 225 -16.11 -11.89 10.74
CA PRO A 225 -16.94 -11.51 11.89
C PRO A 225 -16.47 -12.09 13.23
N ARG A 226 -15.72 -13.19 13.20
CA ARG A 226 -15.29 -13.97 14.38
C ARG A 226 -13.80 -13.85 14.68
N MET A 227 -13.07 -13.07 13.88
CA MET A 227 -11.66 -12.81 14.10
C MET A 227 -11.40 -12.10 15.43
N THR A 228 -10.29 -12.47 16.07
CA THR A 228 -9.76 -11.73 17.21
C THR A 228 -9.36 -10.32 16.77
N ARG A 229 -9.13 -9.43 17.75
CA ARG A 229 -8.65 -8.08 17.45
C ARG A 229 -7.29 -8.08 16.77
N SER A 230 -6.43 -9.02 17.15
CA SER A 230 -5.09 -9.16 16.59
C SER A 230 -5.14 -9.69 15.17
N GLU A 231 -5.98 -10.70 14.88
CA GLU A 231 -6.21 -11.17 13.51
C GLU A 231 -6.74 -10.06 12.59
N LEU A 232 -7.75 -9.31 13.05
CA LEU A 232 -8.30 -8.19 12.28
C LEU A 232 -7.26 -7.09 12.06
N MET A 233 -6.40 -6.84 13.06
CA MET A 233 -5.28 -5.91 12.93
C MET A 233 -4.30 -6.35 11.85
N THR A 234 -3.96 -7.65 11.78
CA THR A 234 -3.14 -8.21 10.71
C THR A 234 -3.79 -8.02 9.34
N VAL A 235 -5.10 -8.30 9.22
CA VAL A 235 -5.83 -8.16 7.96
C VAL A 235 -5.79 -6.72 7.44
N MET A 236 -6.06 -5.74 8.32
CA MET A 236 -6.02 -4.32 7.96
C MET A 236 -4.60 -3.85 7.63
N THR A 237 -3.61 -4.24 8.45
CA THR A 237 -2.21 -3.90 8.20
C THR A 237 -1.76 -4.46 6.87
N ALA A 238 -2.16 -5.67 6.51
CA ALA A 238 -1.83 -6.31 5.24
C ALA A 238 -2.40 -5.55 4.04
N GLY A 239 -3.66 -5.12 4.13
CA GLY A 239 -4.29 -4.31 3.08
C GLY A 239 -3.54 -2.99 2.81
N MET A 240 -2.99 -2.35 3.85
CA MET A 240 -2.23 -1.11 3.69
C MET A 240 -0.76 -1.32 3.34
N ALA A 241 -0.16 -2.42 3.79
CA ALA A 241 1.27 -2.64 3.62
C ALA A 241 1.60 -3.09 2.19
N HIS A 242 0.72 -3.86 1.55
CA HIS A 242 0.95 -4.37 0.20
C HIS A 242 0.40 -3.42 -0.88
N VAL A 243 0.74 -3.73 -2.14
CA VAL A 243 0.14 -3.14 -3.33
C VAL A 243 -0.49 -4.24 -4.17
N SER A 244 -1.54 -3.89 -4.92
CA SER A 244 -2.16 -4.81 -5.87
C SER A 244 -1.26 -5.02 -7.09
N GLY A 245 -1.27 -6.25 -7.62
CA GLY A 245 -0.59 -6.57 -8.88
C GLY A 245 -1.10 -5.75 -10.05
N SER A 246 -2.36 -5.32 -10.04
CA SER A 246 -2.95 -4.50 -11.11
C SER A 246 -2.35 -3.10 -11.22
N ILE A 247 -2.00 -2.48 -10.09
CA ILE A 247 -1.42 -1.13 -10.06
C ILE A 247 0.11 -1.16 -10.22
N MET A 248 0.76 -2.30 -9.92
CA MET A 248 2.20 -2.49 -10.13
C MET A 248 2.65 -2.15 -11.57
N ALA A 249 1.78 -2.40 -12.56
CA ALA A 249 2.01 -2.04 -13.95
C ALA A 249 2.26 -0.54 -14.16
N ALA A 250 1.48 0.29 -13.48
CA ALA A 250 1.62 1.74 -13.54
C ALA A 250 2.97 2.20 -12.95
N TYR A 251 3.39 1.60 -11.84
CA TYR A 251 4.67 1.92 -11.21
C TYR A 251 5.85 1.54 -12.12
N ILE A 252 5.77 0.39 -12.80
CA ILE A 252 6.80 -0.02 -13.78
C ILE A 252 6.87 0.98 -14.93
N ALA A 253 5.72 1.47 -15.40
CA ALA A 253 5.67 2.49 -16.44
C ALA A 253 6.26 3.85 -16.00
N PHE A 254 6.27 4.16 -14.70
CA PHE A 254 7.00 5.31 -14.14
C PHE A 254 8.53 5.09 -14.05
N GLY A 255 9.06 3.97 -14.54
CA GLY A 255 10.51 3.70 -14.58
C GLY A 255 11.03 2.94 -13.35
N ILE A 256 10.13 2.42 -12.52
CA ILE A 256 10.46 1.58 -11.38
C ILE A 256 10.74 0.15 -11.84
N GLU A 257 11.83 -0.45 -11.32
CA GLU A 257 12.18 -1.82 -11.68
C GLU A 257 11.14 -2.83 -11.14
N ALA A 258 10.54 -3.62 -12.04
CA ALA A 258 9.62 -4.69 -11.68
C ALA A 258 10.22 -5.65 -10.64
N ARG A 259 11.51 -5.95 -10.77
CA ARG A 259 12.28 -6.75 -9.80
C ARG A 259 12.16 -6.17 -8.39
N HIS A 260 12.35 -4.87 -8.21
CA HIS A 260 12.28 -4.23 -6.90
C HIS A 260 10.87 -4.22 -6.33
N LEU A 261 9.85 -3.97 -7.16
CA LEU A 261 8.45 -4.02 -6.73
C LEU A 261 8.04 -5.44 -6.29
N LEU A 262 8.34 -6.46 -7.09
CA LEU A 262 8.07 -7.86 -6.73
C LEU A 262 8.78 -8.27 -5.43
N THR A 263 10.03 -7.84 -5.27
CA THR A 263 10.80 -8.10 -4.05
C THR A 263 10.15 -7.43 -2.84
N ALA A 264 9.76 -6.16 -2.98
CA ALA A 264 9.15 -5.38 -1.91
C ALA A 264 7.86 -6.03 -1.43
N VAL A 265 6.94 -6.36 -2.34
CA VAL A 265 5.63 -6.94 -1.99
C VAL A 265 5.78 -8.27 -1.24
N ILE A 266 6.68 -9.16 -1.68
CA ILE A 266 6.87 -10.45 -1.01
C ILE A 266 7.53 -10.27 0.37
N MET A 267 8.50 -9.37 0.50
CA MET A 267 9.12 -9.03 1.80
C MET A 267 8.14 -8.40 2.79
N THR A 268 7.12 -7.68 2.28
CA THR A 268 6.12 -7.03 3.12
C THR A 268 5.27 -8.03 3.90
N ALA A 269 5.04 -9.25 3.39
CA ALA A 269 4.18 -10.24 4.03
C ALA A 269 4.60 -10.60 5.47
N PRO A 270 5.83 -11.12 5.72
CA PRO A 270 6.29 -11.38 7.09
C PRO A 270 6.42 -10.11 7.95
N GLY A 271 6.77 -8.97 7.35
CA GLY A 271 6.86 -7.70 8.09
C GLY A 271 5.52 -7.19 8.59
N THR A 272 4.48 -7.37 7.78
CA THR A 272 3.11 -7.02 8.11
C THR A 272 2.63 -7.80 9.31
N ILE A 273 2.80 -9.14 9.29
CA ILE A 273 2.42 -10.00 10.42
C ILE A 273 3.18 -9.58 11.66
N MET A 274 4.50 -9.41 11.54
CA MET A 274 5.33 -8.98 12.65
C MET A 274 4.84 -7.68 13.27
N MET A 275 4.60 -6.66 12.46
CA MET A 275 4.23 -5.35 12.97
C MET A 275 2.81 -5.31 13.52
N ALA A 276 1.85 -5.96 12.85
CA ALA A 276 0.51 -6.12 13.39
C ALA A 276 0.54 -6.80 14.77
N LYS A 277 1.31 -7.88 14.92
CA LYS A 277 1.43 -8.63 16.19
C LYS A 277 2.29 -7.93 17.25
N ILE A 278 3.18 -7.01 16.89
CA ILE A 278 3.84 -6.12 17.87
C ILE A 278 2.82 -5.12 18.42
N LEU A 279 1.99 -4.55 17.56
CA LEU A 279 1.13 -3.42 17.89
C LEU A 279 -0.15 -3.84 18.63
N GLU A 280 -0.83 -4.88 18.13
CA GLU A 280 -1.94 -5.56 18.82
C GLU A 280 -1.58 -7.05 18.94
N PRO A 281 -0.82 -7.45 19.98
CA PRO A 281 -0.45 -8.85 20.18
C PRO A 281 -1.66 -9.76 20.41
N GLU A 282 -1.54 -11.02 20.00
CA GLU A 282 -2.59 -12.02 20.18
C GLU A 282 -2.73 -12.38 21.66
N THR A 283 -3.90 -12.13 22.24
CA THR A 283 -4.25 -12.49 23.62
C THR A 283 -5.40 -13.48 23.72
N GLU A 284 -6.06 -13.74 22.59
CA GLU A 284 -7.20 -14.63 22.47
C GLU A 284 -6.78 -15.90 21.68
N VAL A 285 -7.66 -16.89 21.59
CA VAL A 285 -7.40 -18.09 20.79
C VAL A 285 -8.13 -17.94 19.45
N PRO A 286 -7.40 -17.80 18.33
CA PRO A 286 -8.02 -17.74 17.00
C PRO A 286 -8.77 -19.02 16.66
N GLU A 287 -9.94 -18.89 16.03
CA GLU A 287 -10.71 -20.03 15.54
C GLU A 287 -9.93 -20.84 14.49
N THR A 288 -9.06 -20.17 13.73
CA THR A 288 -8.28 -20.78 12.65
C THR A 288 -6.85 -21.15 13.05
N LEU A 289 -6.57 -21.23 14.36
CA LEU A 289 -5.26 -21.62 14.87
C LEU A 289 -4.94 -23.07 14.49
N GLY A 290 -3.71 -23.35 14.04
CA GLY A 290 -3.32 -24.69 13.53
C GLY A 290 -3.67 -24.94 12.06
N GLY A 291 -4.30 -23.97 11.39
CA GLY A 291 -4.58 -24.00 9.95
C GLY A 291 -6.02 -24.43 9.64
N VAL A 292 -6.58 -23.87 8.57
CA VAL A 292 -7.95 -24.18 8.11
C VAL A 292 -7.93 -24.42 6.61
N LYS A 293 -8.72 -25.40 6.14
CA LYS A 293 -9.12 -25.48 4.73
C LYS A 293 -10.11 -24.35 4.48
N VAL A 294 -9.60 -23.19 4.06
CA VAL A 294 -10.45 -22.11 3.61
C VAL A 294 -10.88 -22.45 2.18
N ASP A 295 -12.13 -22.88 2.03
CA ASP A 295 -12.74 -22.98 0.71
C ASP A 295 -13.03 -21.57 0.22
N ILE A 296 -12.22 -21.16 -0.74
CA ILE A 296 -12.40 -19.92 -1.47
C ILE A 296 -13.59 -20.13 -2.41
N PRO A 297 -14.72 -19.44 -2.20
CA PRO A 297 -15.90 -19.64 -3.03
C PRO A 297 -15.61 -19.20 -4.47
N ARG A 298 -15.94 -20.06 -5.44
CA ARG A 298 -15.98 -19.68 -6.85
C ARG A 298 -17.29 -18.92 -7.08
N THR A 299 -17.19 -17.63 -7.37
CA THR A 299 -18.35 -16.79 -7.66
C THR A 299 -18.77 -16.83 -9.12
N ASP A 300 -17.83 -17.16 -10.01
CA ASP A 300 -18.02 -17.04 -11.45
C ASP A 300 -18.46 -18.37 -12.06
N VAL A 301 -19.32 -18.32 -13.07
CA VAL A 301 -19.92 -19.52 -13.71
C VAL A 301 -18.92 -20.19 -14.66
N ASN A 302 -18.09 -19.41 -15.34
CA ASN A 302 -17.09 -19.88 -16.29
C ASN A 302 -15.91 -18.90 -16.42
N VAL A 303 -14.89 -19.27 -17.20
CA VAL A 303 -13.68 -18.44 -17.41
C VAL A 303 -14.02 -17.09 -18.04
N LEU A 304 -14.97 -17.04 -18.98
CA LEU A 304 -15.35 -15.78 -19.63
C LEU A 304 -16.08 -14.85 -18.66
N ASP A 305 -16.92 -15.40 -17.79
CA ASP A 305 -17.60 -14.67 -16.72
C ASP A 305 -16.59 -14.08 -15.72
N ALA A 306 -15.60 -14.87 -15.30
CA ALA A 306 -14.49 -14.39 -14.48
C ALA A 306 -13.70 -13.27 -15.15
N ALA A 307 -13.40 -13.41 -16.45
CA ALA A 307 -12.71 -12.38 -17.22
C ALA A 307 -13.53 -11.08 -17.34
N ALA A 308 -14.83 -11.18 -17.59
CA ALA A 308 -15.74 -10.04 -17.72
C ALA A 308 -15.90 -9.29 -16.38
N ARG A 309 -16.05 -10.03 -15.27
CA ARG A 309 -16.06 -9.45 -13.93
C ARG A 309 -14.75 -8.74 -13.62
N GLY A 310 -13.61 -9.41 -13.81
CA GLY A 310 -12.29 -8.81 -13.58
C GLY A 310 -12.00 -7.59 -14.46
N THR A 311 -12.51 -7.58 -15.70
CA THR A 311 -12.45 -6.42 -16.59
C THR A 311 -13.23 -5.24 -16.02
N SER A 312 -14.45 -5.49 -15.53
CA SER A 312 -15.30 -4.46 -14.93
C SER A 312 -14.69 -3.89 -13.65
N ASP A 313 -14.19 -4.77 -12.76
CA ASP A 313 -13.49 -4.38 -11.53
C ASP A 313 -12.24 -3.52 -11.86
N GLY A 314 -11.47 -3.94 -12.86
CA GLY A 314 -10.31 -3.20 -13.36
C GLY A 314 -10.68 -1.85 -13.98
N LEU A 315 -11.81 -1.74 -14.69
CA LEU A 315 -12.30 -0.49 -15.26
C LEU A 315 -12.69 0.51 -14.16
N TYR A 316 -13.45 0.06 -13.15
CA TYR A 316 -13.77 0.90 -12.00
C TYR A 316 -12.52 1.38 -11.28
N LEU A 317 -11.54 0.49 -11.08
CA LEU A 317 -10.26 0.84 -10.48
C LEU A 317 -9.51 1.89 -11.31
N MET A 318 -9.41 1.70 -12.63
CA MET A 318 -8.79 2.65 -13.55
C MET A 318 -9.46 4.03 -13.48
N LEU A 319 -10.79 4.11 -13.56
CA LEU A 319 -11.53 5.37 -13.51
C LEU A 319 -11.32 6.10 -12.19
N ASN A 320 -11.33 5.36 -11.08
CA ASN A 320 -11.05 5.91 -9.76
C ASN A 320 -9.63 6.48 -9.67
N VAL A 321 -8.63 5.77 -10.21
CA VAL A 321 -7.24 6.24 -10.25
C VAL A 321 -7.12 7.52 -11.08
N ILE A 322 -7.72 7.57 -12.27
CA ILE A 322 -7.70 8.77 -13.12
C ILE A 322 -8.32 9.97 -12.40
N ALA A 323 -9.53 9.80 -11.85
CA ALA A 323 -10.23 10.86 -11.12
C ALA A 323 -9.41 11.35 -9.92
N MET A 324 -8.81 10.42 -9.17
CA MET A 324 -7.93 10.71 -8.04
C MET A 324 -6.70 11.53 -8.48
N LEU A 325 -5.99 11.13 -9.54
CA LEU A 325 -4.81 11.85 -10.02
C LEU A 325 -5.13 13.27 -10.46
N VAL A 326 -6.17 13.44 -11.28
CA VAL A 326 -6.59 14.77 -11.76
C VAL A 326 -6.91 15.68 -10.57
N SER A 327 -7.70 15.18 -9.62
CA SER A 327 -8.11 15.95 -8.45
C SER A 327 -6.92 16.32 -7.55
N PHE A 328 -6.11 15.34 -7.14
CA PHE A 328 -5.04 15.58 -6.18
C PHE A 328 -3.86 16.33 -6.76
N ILE A 329 -3.48 16.09 -8.02
CA ILE A 329 -2.41 16.88 -8.66
C ILE A 329 -2.84 18.34 -8.79
N ALA A 330 -4.08 18.61 -9.19
CA ALA A 330 -4.61 19.96 -9.25
C ALA A 330 -4.66 20.64 -7.86
N LEU A 331 -5.07 19.91 -6.82
CA LEU A 331 -5.05 20.42 -5.44
C LEU A 331 -3.63 20.71 -4.94
N ILE A 332 -2.65 19.85 -5.23
CA ILE A 332 -1.24 20.11 -4.92
C ILE A 332 -0.76 21.36 -5.65
N ALA A 333 -1.08 21.51 -6.94
CA ALA A 333 -0.71 22.68 -7.72
C ALA A 333 -1.33 23.97 -7.15
N LEU A 334 -2.60 23.93 -6.72
CA LEU A 334 -3.27 25.05 -6.06
C LEU A 334 -2.59 25.41 -4.73
N ILE A 335 -2.28 24.42 -3.89
CA ILE A 335 -1.58 24.62 -2.62
C ILE A 335 -0.18 25.19 -2.87
N ASN A 336 0.55 24.67 -3.86
CA ASN A 336 1.87 25.18 -4.24
C ASN A 336 1.80 26.60 -4.79
N GLY A 337 0.76 26.96 -5.55
CA GLY A 337 0.52 28.35 -5.97
C GLY A 337 0.33 29.28 -4.77
N LEU A 338 -0.45 28.86 -3.76
CA LEU A 338 -0.62 29.62 -2.52
C LEU A 338 0.69 29.73 -1.73
N PHE A 339 1.46 28.65 -1.63
CA PHE A 339 2.75 28.64 -0.95
C PHE A 339 3.76 29.56 -1.64
N GLY A 340 3.81 29.53 -2.98
CA GLY A 340 4.62 30.44 -3.78
C GLY A 340 4.24 31.91 -3.58
N TRP A 341 2.94 32.21 -3.51
CA TRP A 341 2.46 33.56 -3.21
C TRP A 341 2.90 34.06 -1.83
N ILE A 342 2.78 33.21 -0.80
CA ILE A 342 3.24 33.54 0.56
C ILE A 342 4.77 33.66 0.61
N HIS A 343 5.49 32.77 -0.05
CA HIS A 343 6.96 32.78 -0.12
C HIS A 343 7.49 34.09 -0.74
N GLY A 344 6.81 34.62 -1.75
CA GLY A 344 7.15 35.93 -2.34
C GLY A 344 7.07 37.09 -1.36
N GLY A 345 6.17 37.03 -0.36
CA GLY A 345 6.10 38.01 0.72
C GLY A 345 6.98 37.66 1.93
N VAL A 346 7.34 36.40 2.10
CA VAL A 346 8.06 35.86 3.26
C VAL A 346 9.09 34.83 2.79
N ALA A 347 10.32 35.29 2.56
CA ALA A 347 11.38 34.47 1.95
C ALA A 347 11.75 33.18 2.72
N TRP A 348 11.46 33.09 4.03
CA TRP A 348 11.72 31.87 4.81
C TRP A 348 10.59 30.83 4.68
N PHE A 349 9.40 31.21 4.23
CA PHE A 349 8.25 30.30 4.09
C PHE A 349 8.52 29.31 2.95
N PRO A 350 8.18 28.02 3.06
CA PRO A 350 8.45 27.06 1.98
C PRO A 350 7.64 27.34 0.71
N ALA A 351 8.29 27.30 -0.45
CA ALA A 351 7.65 27.57 -1.74
C ALA A 351 6.67 26.46 -2.20
N THR A 352 6.80 25.24 -1.68
CA THR A 352 5.96 24.09 -2.07
C THR A 352 5.58 23.24 -0.86
N LEU A 353 4.44 22.55 -0.96
CA LEU A 353 4.00 21.54 0.00
C LEU A 353 5.05 20.44 0.16
N GLN A 354 5.68 20.02 -0.94
CA GLN A 354 6.75 19.02 -0.94
C GLN A 354 7.92 19.41 -0.05
N THR A 355 8.26 20.69 0.03
CA THR A 355 9.35 21.17 0.90
C THR A 355 9.00 20.95 2.37
N VAL A 356 7.76 21.23 2.77
CA VAL A 356 7.27 20.99 4.14
C VAL A 356 7.27 19.51 4.47
N LEU A 357 6.73 18.69 3.56
CA LEU A 357 6.73 17.24 3.73
C LEU A 357 8.16 16.70 3.80
N GLY A 358 9.06 17.22 2.96
CA GLY A 358 10.48 16.96 3.00
C GLY A 358 11.07 17.23 4.38
N TRP A 359 10.84 18.40 4.97
CA TRP A 359 11.35 18.72 6.32
C TRP A 359 10.82 17.78 7.40
N ILE A 360 9.53 17.44 7.36
CA ILE A 360 8.89 16.56 8.36
C ILE A 360 9.41 15.12 8.26
N PHE A 361 9.53 14.60 7.03
CA PHE A 361 9.86 13.19 6.79
C PHE A 361 11.34 12.94 6.52
N ARG A 362 12.17 13.99 6.40
CA ARG A 362 13.62 13.87 6.25
C ARG A 362 14.30 13.02 7.33
N PRO A 363 14.01 13.20 8.64
CA PRO A 363 14.59 12.35 9.67
C PRO A 363 14.24 10.88 9.49
N ILE A 364 13.01 10.60 9.06
CA ILE A 364 12.53 9.25 8.80
C ILE A 364 13.27 8.65 7.61
N ALA A 365 13.38 9.37 6.49
CA ALA A 365 14.13 8.92 5.32
C ALA A 365 15.60 8.62 5.66
N TRP A 366 16.24 9.49 6.46
CA TRP A 366 17.62 9.28 6.90
C TRP A 366 17.78 8.04 7.79
N VAL A 367 16.85 7.82 8.73
CA VAL A 367 16.81 6.63 9.58
C VAL A 367 16.60 5.35 8.75
N MET A 368 15.83 5.40 7.67
CA MET A 368 15.71 4.27 6.74
C MET A 368 17.00 3.96 5.97
N GLY A 369 17.94 4.89 6.00
CA GLY A 369 19.27 4.74 5.45
C GLY A 369 19.53 5.52 4.17
N VAL A 370 18.64 6.43 3.80
CA VAL A 370 18.86 7.39 2.74
C VAL A 370 20.01 8.34 3.14
N PRO A 371 21.00 8.58 2.28
CA PRO A 371 22.01 9.61 2.48
C PRO A 371 21.39 10.96 2.85
N TRP A 372 22.09 11.74 3.67
CA TRP A 372 21.55 13.02 4.16
C TRP A 372 21.24 14.04 3.04
N HIS A 373 21.97 14.01 1.93
CA HIS A 373 21.73 14.90 0.80
C HIS A 373 20.41 14.56 0.07
N ASP A 374 20.08 13.27 -0.08
CA ASP A 374 18.84 12.81 -0.72
C ASP A 374 17.64 12.74 0.23
N SER A 375 17.89 12.74 1.55
CA SER A 375 16.86 12.53 2.57
C SER A 375 15.71 13.54 2.53
N GLY A 376 15.94 14.76 2.03
CA GLY A 376 14.88 15.75 1.83
C GLY A 376 13.92 15.37 0.71
N ALA A 377 14.46 14.97 -0.45
CA ALA A 377 13.66 14.55 -1.61
C ALA A 377 12.89 13.26 -1.30
N VAL A 378 13.57 12.24 -0.74
CA VAL A 378 12.90 10.99 -0.34
C VAL A 378 11.89 11.25 0.79
N GLY A 379 12.19 12.15 1.72
CA GLY A 379 11.24 12.58 2.75
C GLY A 379 9.95 13.17 2.15
N ALA A 380 10.07 14.03 1.13
CA ALA A 380 8.91 14.59 0.45
C ALA A 380 8.02 13.50 -0.16
N LEU A 381 8.62 12.50 -0.84
CA LEU A 381 7.90 11.36 -1.40
C LEU A 381 7.19 10.50 -0.34
N LEU A 382 7.83 10.26 0.81
CA LEU A 382 7.20 9.55 1.93
C LEU A 382 6.00 10.31 2.48
N GLY A 383 6.10 11.64 2.56
CA GLY A 383 5.00 12.50 2.98
C GLY A 383 3.86 12.55 1.97
N GLU A 384 4.18 12.66 0.67
CA GLU A 384 3.19 12.62 -0.41
C GLU A 384 2.42 11.29 -0.38
N ARG A 385 3.13 10.17 -0.21
CA ARG A 385 2.49 8.87 -0.03
C ARG A 385 1.51 8.87 1.14
N MET A 386 1.96 9.34 2.30
CA MET A 386 1.18 9.28 3.53
C MET A 386 -0.09 10.15 3.46
N VAL A 387 0.05 11.38 2.96
CA VAL A 387 -1.04 12.37 2.92
C VAL A 387 -1.99 12.11 1.76
N ILE A 388 -1.45 11.66 0.63
CA ILE A 388 -2.17 11.55 -0.64
C ILE A 388 -2.29 10.07 -1.01
N ASN A 389 -1.31 9.53 -1.74
CA ASN A 389 -1.19 8.13 -2.07
C ASN A 389 0.19 7.83 -2.68
N GLU A 390 0.54 6.55 -2.72
CA GLU A 390 1.77 6.02 -3.30
C GLU A 390 1.87 6.22 -4.80
N PHE A 391 0.75 6.30 -5.51
CA PHE A 391 0.74 6.44 -6.96
C PHE A 391 1.34 7.77 -7.41
N ILE A 392 0.91 8.87 -6.77
CA ILE A 392 1.47 10.21 -7.02
C ILE A 392 2.95 10.25 -6.60
N ALA A 393 3.28 9.63 -5.47
CA ALA A 393 4.68 9.55 -5.03
C ALA A 393 5.55 8.80 -6.05
N TYR A 394 5.06 7.72 -6.67
CA TYR A 394 5.78 7.02 -7.73
C TYR A 394 5.89 7.83 -9.02
N ALA A 395 4.84 8.56 -9.40
CA ALA A 395 4.88 9.47 -10.54
C ALA A 395 5.96 10.55 -10.39
N HIS A 396 6.19 11.02 -9.16
CA HIS A 396 7.28 11.96 -8.85
C HIS A 396 8.64 11.28 -8.63
N LEU A 397 8.69 10.03 -8.17
CA LEU A 397 9.95 9.29 -8.01
C LEU A 397 10.60 8.95 -9.36
N GLY A 398 9.80 8.52 -10.34
CA GLY A 398 10.29 8.08 -11.66
C GLY A 398 11.29 9.04 -12.31
N PRO A 399 10.93 10.33 -12.49
CA PRO A 399 11.82 11.36 -13.03
C PRO A 399 13.11 11.59 -12.23
N LEU A 400 13.13 11.26 -10.93
CA LEU A 400 14.28 11.49 -10.05
C LEU A 400 15.37 10.42 -10.18
N LYS A 401 15.17 9.37 -10.99
CA LYS A 401 16.11 8.24 -11.15
C LYS A 401 17.54 8.65 -11.53
N GLY A 402 17.70 9.71 -12.32
CA GLY A 402 19.01 10.23 -12.71
C GLY A 402 19.63 11.21 -11.71
N SER A 403 18.84 11.70 -10.75
CA SER A 403 19.26 12.73 -9.78
C SER A 403 19.57 12.20 -8.39
N LEU A 404 18.98 11.07 -8.01
CA LEU A 404 19.19 10.42 -6.71
C LEU A 404 20.35 9.43 -6.78
N ASP A 405 21.01 9.19 -5.64
CA ASP A 405 21.90 8.05 -5.50
C ASP A 405 21.13 6.75 -5.84
N PRO A 406 21.73 5.79 -6.57
CA PRO A 406 21.04 4.55 -6.93
C PRO A 406 20.44 3.82 -5.72
N VAL A 407 21.14 3.85 -4.58
CA VAL A 407 20.64 3.25 -3.34
C VAL A 407 19.47 4.04 -2.75
N SER A 408 19.46 5.37 -2.86
CA SER A 408 18.34 6.21 -2.42
C SER A 408 17.09 5.92 -3.23
N PHE A 409 17.25 5.80 -4.57
CA PHE A 409 16.17 5.44 -5.47
C PHE A 409 15.61 4.05 -5.16
N THR A 410 16.48 3.07 -4.89
CA THR A 410 16.06 1.74 -4.45
C THR A 410 15.33 1.82 -3.10
N ILE A 411 15.88 2.49 -2.08
CA ILE A 411 15.22 2.63 -0.77
C ILE A 411 13.85 3.30 -0.92
N ALA A 412 13.75 4.37 -1.72
CA ALA A 412 12.48 5.02 -2.01
C ALA A 412 11.49 4.07 -2.70
N THR A 413 11.94 3.29 -3.69
CA THR A 413 11.11 2.27 -4.35
C THR A 413 10.53 1.28 -3.34
N PHE A 414 11.35 0.74 -2.44
CA PHE A 414 10.85 -0.13 -1.38
C PHE A 414 9.90 0.64 -0.46
N ALA A 415 10.31 1.80 0.04
CA ALA A 415 9.57 2.60 1.00
C ALA A 415 8.17 3.04 0.53
N LEU A 416 8.01 3.28 -0.77
CA LEU A 416 6.74 3.69 -1.37
C LEU A 416 5.83 2.51 -1.70
N CYS A 417 6.33 1.27 -1.72
CA CYS A 417 5.57 0.08 -2.09
C CYS A 417 4.57 -0.32 -1.00
N GLY A 418 3.42 0.34 -0.96
CA GLY A 418 2.30 -0.02 -0.09
C GLY A 418 1.20 1.03 -0.13
N PHE A 419 -0.06 0.61 0.05
CA PHE A 419 -1.24 1.46 0.14
C PHE A 419 -1.37 2.23 1.47
N ALA A 420 -0.29 2.42 2.21
CA ALA A 420 -0.29 3.04 3.53
C ALA A 420 -0.47 4.57 3.45
N ASN A 421 -1.72 5.00 3.32
CA ASN A 421 -2.11 6.41 3.22
C ASN A 421 -3.46 6.70 3.92
N LEU A 422 -3.80 7.98 4.08
CA LEU A 422 -5.04 8.40 4.76
C LEU A 422 -6.32 7.87 4.08
N SER A 423 -6.36 7.84 2.75
CA SER A 423 -7.53 7.40 1.98
C SER A 423 -7.80 5.90 2.11
N SER A 424 -6.75 5.07 2.18
CA SER A 424 -6.82 3.62 2.35
C SER A 424 -7.49 3.21 3.66
N VAL A 425 -7.38 4.03 4.70
CA VAL A 425 -8.13 3.82 5.94
C VAL A 425 -9.63 3.88 5.66
N GLY A 426 -10.10 4.88 4.91
CA GLY A 426 -11.50 4.99 4.48
C GLY A 426 -11.96 3.84 3.57
N ILE A 427 -11.09 3.42 2.64
CA ILE A 427 -11.37 2.30 1.73
C ILE A 427 -11.56 0.99 2.50
N GLN A 428 -10.65 0.66 3.42
CA GLN A 428 -10.79 -0.54 4.25
C GLN A 428 -11.98 -0.47 5.19
N ILE A 429 -12.32 0.72 5.68
CA ILE A 429 -13.50 0.90 6.51
C ILE A 429 -14.74 0.44 5.73
N GLY A 430 -14.90 0.94 4.50
CA GLY A 430 -16.03 0.58 3.65
C GLY A 430 -15.97 -0.88 3.22
N GLY A 431 -14.82 -1.32 2.70
CA GLY A 431 -14.62 -2.66 2.14
C GLY A 431 -14.73 -3.76 3.18
N ILE A 432 -13.89 -3.76 4.21
CA ILE A 432 -13.91 -4.80 5.26
C ILE A 432 -15.19 -4.67 6.09
N GLY A 433 -15.63 -3.44 6.38
CA GLY A 433 -16.88 -3.20 7.11
C GLY A 433 -18.08 -3.89 6.47
N ALA A 434 -18.24 -3.80 5.15
CA ALA A 434 -19.31 -4.45 4.40
C ALA A 434 -19.24 -6.00 4.44
N LEU A 435 -18.06 -6.58 4.71
CA LEU A 435 -17.89 -8.03 4.83
C LEU A 435 -18.18 -8.54 6.24
N THR A 436 -18.09 -7.66 7.24
CA THR A 436 -18.38 -8.00 8.64
C THR A 436 -19.86 -7.87 9.00
N THR A 437 -20.68 -7.21 8.17
CA THR A 437 -22.13 -7.17 8.34
C THR A 437 -22.77 -8.51 7.95
N PRO A 438 -23.64 -9.11 8.79
CA PRO A 438 -24.27 -10.38 8.47
C PRO A 438 -25.08 -10.29 7.17
N SER A 439 -24.78 -11.13 6.19
CA SER A 439 -25.62 -11.33 5.01
C SER A 439 -26.84 -12.18 5.40
N PRO A 440 -28.06 -11.90 4.87
CA PRO A 440 -29.26 -12.71 5.15
C PRO A 440 -29.10 -14.21 4.87
N ALA A 441 -28.12 -14.58 4.03
CA ALA A 441 -27.85 -15.96 3.62
C ALA A 441 -27.15 -16.83 4.68
N PHE A 442 -26.65 -16.26 5.78
CA PHE A 442 -26.00 -17.02 6.87
C PHE A 442 -26.49 -16.52 8.24
N PRO A 443 -27.55 -17.12 8.81
CA PRO A 443 -28.00 -16.75 10.14
C PRO A 443 -26.96 -17.16 11.20
N SER A 444 -26.30 -16.17 11.80
CA SER A 444 -25.51 -16.39 13.03
C SER A 444 -26.45 -16.53 14.24
N PRO A 445 -26.10 -17.34 15.27
CA PRO A 445 -26.91 -17.51 16.48
C PRO A 445 -26.91 -16.28 17.42
N ALA A 446 -26.37 -15.13 17.01
CA ALA A 446 -26.30 -13.93 17.82
C ALA A 446 -27.70 -13.29 18.02
N SER A 447 -28.06 -13.05 19.29
CA SER A 447 -29.31 -12.43 19.73
C SER A 447 -29.50 -11.03 19.14
N PRO A 448 -30.75 -10.54 18.96
CA PRO A 448 -31.03 -9.24 18.35
C PRO A 448 -30.25 -8.06 18.98
N ASP A 449 -30.08 -8.08 20.31
CA ASP A 449 -29.31 -7.05 21.06
C ASP A 449 -27.81 -7.04 20.75
N THR A 450 -27.22 -8.21 20.46
CA THR A 450 -25.79 -8.27 20.08
C THR A 450 -25.54 -7.74 18.66
N ARG A 451 -26.55 -7.73 17.77
CA ARG A 451 -26.42 -7.22 16.39
C ARG A 451 -26.29 -5.69 16.36
N GLU A 452 -27.03 -4.97 17.21
CA GLU A 452 -26.88 -3.51 17.36
C GLU A 452 -25.64 -3.15 18.19
N CYS A 453 -25.32 -3.89 19.25
CA CYS A 453 -24.18 -3.59 20.11
C CYS A 453 -22.81 -3.85 19.42
N TRP A 454 -22.69 -4.90 18.59
CA TRP A 454 -21.49 -5.18 17.79
C TRP A 454 -21.19 -4.07 16.77
N SER A 455 -22.22 -3.60 16.05
CA SER A 455 -22.09 -2.54 15.04
C SER A 455 -21.87 -1.16 15.65
N VAL A 456 -22.14 -0.97 16.94
CA VAL A 456 -22.03 0.34 17.57
C VAL A 456 -20.72 0.46 18.34
N GLU A 457 -20.26 -0.52 19.12
CA GLU A 457 -19.00 -0.39 19.88
C GLU A 457 -17.74 -0.59 19.03
N ARG A 458 -17.69 -1.58 18.11
CA ARG A 458 -16.53 -1.76 17.21
C ARG A 458 -16.49 -0.68 16.14
N LEU A 459 -17.64 -0.24 15.62
CA LEU A 459 -17.73 0.90 14.69
C LEU A 459 -17.53 2.25 15.39
N LYS A 460 -17.77 2.40 16.71
CA LYS A 460 -17.35 3.57 17.52
C LYS A 460 -15.86 3.55 17.84
N ALA A 461 -15.28 2.39 18.14
CA ALA A 461 -13.82 2.22 18.29
C ALA A 461 -13.09 2.56 16.97
N PHE A 462 -13.68 2.18 15.84
CA PHE A 462 -13.24 2.42 14.47
C PHE A 462 -13.52 3.85 13.96
N ARG A 463 -14.71 4.44 14.20
CA ARG A 463 -15.02 5.86 13.94
C ARG A 463 -14.13 6.80 14.76
N SER A 464 -13.77 6.41 15.98
CA SER A 464 -12.85 7.17 16.83
C SER A 464 -11.42 7.15 16.29
N SER A 465 -11.01 6.09 15.58
CA SER A 465 -9.69 5.95 14.94
C SER A 465 -9.53 6.82 13.69
N CYS A 466 -10.63 7.21 13.04
CA CYS A 466 -10.62 7.85 11.72
C CYS A 466 -10.85 9.37 11.74
N ARG A 467 -11.32 9.95 12.86
CA ARG A 467 -11.66 11.38 12.96
C ARG A 467 -10.47 12.35 12.95
N LEU A 468 -9.22 11.88 13.02
CA LEU A 468 -8.06 12.77 13.14
C LEU A 468 -7.36 13.10 11.82
N GLY A 469 -7.52 12.28 10.77
CA GLY A 469 -7.07 12.62 9.41
C GLY A 469 -7.69 13.93 8.92
N ALA A 470 -8.94 14.20 9.31
CA ALA A 470 -9.66 15.43 9.00
C ALA A 470 -9.29 16.63 9.90
N PHE A 471 -8.68 16.41 11.08
CA PHE A 471 -8.44 17.47 12.07
C PHE A 471 -7.05 18.11 11.95
N ILE A 472 -6.07 17.41 11.37
CA ILE A 472 -4.73 17.95 11.10
C ILE A 472 -4.79 19.05 10.01
N PHE A 473 -5.73 18.95 9.08
CA PHE A 473 -5.95 19.98 8.04
C PHE A 473 -6.61 21.27 8.57
N MET A 474 -7.46 21.19 9.59
CA MET A 474 -8.22 22.34 10.11
C MET A 474 -7.47 23.23 11.11
N ARG A 475 -6.26 22.86 11.54
CA ARG A 475 -5.47 23.65 12.53
C ARG A 475 -4.36 24.51 11.92
N VAL A 476 -4.28 24.58 10.60
CA VAL A 476 -3.34 25.44 9.86
C VAL A 476 -3.89 26.86 9.62
N ILE A 477 -5.13 27.17 10.05
CA ILE A 477 -5.70 28.53 9.96
C ILE A 477 -5.65 29.21 11.34
N PRO A 478 -5.06 30.42 11.46
CA PRO A 478 -4.92 31.12 12.74
C PRO A 478 -6.27 31.38 13.42
N ARG A 479 -6.26 31.38 14.76
CA ARG A 479 -7.43 31.59 15.61
C ARG A 479 -7.97 33.02 15.46
N GLY A 480 -8.95 33.22 14.58
CA GLY A 480 -9.68 34.48 14.42
C GLY A 480 -11.20 34.31 14.52
N SER A 481 -11.78 34.81 15.62
CA SER A 481 -13.20 35.10 15.88
C SER A 481 -14.21 33.95 16.16
N PRO A 482 -15.10 34.07 17.18
CA PRO A 482 -15.97 32.97 17.65
C PRO A 482 -17.25 32.71 16.84
N GLY A 483 -17.52 33.50 15.79
CA GLY A 483 -18.78 33.45 15.03
C GLY A 483 -18.88 32.29 14.03
N CYS A 484 -17.76 31.90 13.41
CA CYS A 484 -17.78 30.96 12.28
C CYS A 484 -17.92 29.48 12.70
N ARG A 485 -17.70 29.15 13.98
CA ARG A 485 -17.82 27.77 14.49
C ARG A 485 -19.25 27.24 14.50
N ARG A 486 -20.27 28.11 14.62
CA ARG A 486 -21.67 27.66 14.77
C ARG A 486 -22.32 27.22 13.45
N VAL A 487 -21.81 27.69 12.32
CA VAL A 487 -22.37 27.37 11.00
C VAL A 487 -21.78 26.07 10.44
N CYS A 488 -20.46 25.85 10.52
CA CYS A 488 -19.84 24.60 10.05
C CYS A 488 -20.20 23.36 10.89
N LEU A 489 -20.45 23.51 12.19
CA LEU A 489 -20.83 22.38 13.06
C LEU A 489 -22.27 21.90 12.83
N ARG A 490 -23.16 22.72 12.26
CA ARG A 490 -24.54 22.31 11.94
C ARG A 490 -24.65 21.52 10.64
N SER A 491 -23.78 21.74 9.66
CA SER A 491 -23.81 21.01 8.37
C SER A 491 -23.27 19.57 8.45
N TRP A 492 -22.55 19.22 9.53
CA TRP A 492 -22.01 17.87 9.76
C TRP A 492 -22.79 17.05 10.80
N ALA A 493 -23.88 17.59 11.34
CA ALA A 493 -24.79 16.87 12.22
C ALA A 493 -25.88 16.19 11.38
N TRP A 494 -25.58 15.04 10.77
CA TRP A 494 -26.62 14.15 10.28
C TRP A 494 -27.36 13.57 11.50
N LYS A 495 -28.54 14.13 11.78
CA LYS A 495 -29.38 13.79 12.92
C LYS A 495 -30.18 12.53 12.57
N SER A 496 -29.82 11.40 13.16
CA SER A 496 -30.63 10.18 13.15
C SER A 496 -31.88 10.40 14.02
N SER A 497 -33.04 10.64 13.42
CA SER A 497 -34.31 10.33 14.06
C SER A 497 -34.81 8.99 13.52
N SER A 498 -34.56 7.95 14.30
CA SER A 498 -35.24 6.66 14.19
C SER A 498 -36.69 6.81 14.63
N SER A 499 -37.63 6.60 13.72
CA SER A 499 -39.00 6.19 14.05
C SER A 499 -39.42 5.18 12.97
N PRO A 500 -40.00 4.02 13.35
CA PRO A 500 -40.29 2.95 12.42
C PRO A 500 -41.58 3.28 11.66
N MET A 501 -41.51 3.38 10.33
CA MET A 501 -42.70 3.30 9.49
C MET A 501 -42.83 1.88 8.96
N LEU A 502 -43.73 1.12 9.59
CA LEU A 502 -44.33 -0.11 9.06
C LEU A 502 -45.15 0.21 7.78
N PRO A 503 -45.35 -0.77 6.88
CA PRO A 503 -46.10 -0.57 5.64
C PRO A 503 -47.60 -0.62 5.95
N ALA A 504 -48.29 0.52 5.85
CA ALA A 504 -49.75 0.55 5.81
C ALA A 504 -50.22 0.41 4.36
N ALA A 505 -50.85 -0.73 4.08
CA ALA A 505 -51.65 -0.95 2.88
C ALA A 505 -52.70 0.17 2.72
N CYS A 506 -52.76 0.78 1.55
CA CYS A 506 -53.91 1.56 1.13
C CYS A 506 -54.23 1.21 -0.33
N GLY A 507 -54.81 0.03 -0.49
CA GLY A 507 -55.57 -0.31 -1.69
C GLY A 507 -57.04 -0.03 -1.43
N ALA A 508 -57.59 1.03 -2.04
CA ALA A 508 -59.03 1.11 -2.33
C ALA A 508 -59.32 2.17 -3.40
N ARG A 509 -59.64 1.67 -4.60
CA ARG A 509 -60.69 2.14 -5.52
C ARG A 509 -60.56 3.57 -6.08
N PHE A 510 -60.28 3.63 -7.38
CA PHE A 510 -61.14 4.36 -8.31
C PHE A 510 -61.41 3.47 -9.54
N ARG A 511 -62.69 3.13 -9.75
CA ARG A 511 -63.24 2.53 -10.97
C ARG A 511 -63.89 3.65 -11.78
N ALA A 512 -63.74 3.51 -13.10
CA ALA A 512 -64.66 3.86 -14.17
C ALA A 512 -64.66 5.27 -14.80
N ALA A 513 -64.69 5.21 -16.14
CA ALA A 513 -65.08 6.18 -17.18
C ALA A 513 -64.12 7.38 -17.39
N ARG A 514 -63.61 7.72 -18.58
CA ARG A 514 -63.87 7.37 -19.98
C ARG A 514 -62.57 7.16 -20.72
#